data_AF-A0AAV7X257-F1
#
_entry.id   AF-A0AAV7X257-F1
#
_cell.length_a   1.000
_cell.length_b   1.000
_cell.length_c   1.000
_cell.angle_alpha   90.00
_cell.angle_beta   90.00
_cell.angle_gamma   90.00
#
_symmetry.space_group_name_H-M   'P 1'
#
loop_
_entity.id
_entity.type
_entity.pdbx_description
1 polymer ?
#
loop_
_entity_poly.entity_id
_entity_poly.type
_entity_poly.pdbx_seq_one_letter_code
_entity_poly.pdbx_strand_id
1 'polypeptide(L)'
;MRRRKKLGNMIREQYLQKLDETHDNVLVAESGLFIPPEVLFIGATPDGFVNCDCCGRGIIEMKAPQNQNLDENFIPMKHLFQIQLFCVGLVKAKYCDYIAFHPNGTTIKRVFPDVRLQEFIIDKDEVFFRRVIISELLSRYFSSLRSLHTNSGTSDEDDENLYCFCQKPWEDPMVRCVGEDCTLEWFHARCFHLKTVPKRMWYCIECKQRQ
;
A
#
# COMPACT_ATOMS: atom_id res chain seq x y z
N MET A 1 -16.01 15.36 -6.48
CA MET A 1 -16.49 14.20 -7.25
C MET A 1 -16.88 14.52 -8.70
N ARG A 2 -17.82 15.44 -8.98
CA ARG A 2 -18.31 15.69 -10.37
C ARG A 2 -17.22 16.05 -11.39
N ARG A 3 -16.22 16.86 -11.01
CA ARG A 3 -15.06 17.20 -11.87
C ARG A 3 -14.17 15.99 -12.20
N ARG A 4 -13.98 15.05 -11.27
CA ARG A 4 -13.20 13.82 -11.52
C ARG A 4 -13.89 12.89 -12.51
N LYS A 5 -15.22 12.78 -12.46
CA LYS A 5 -16.00 11.92 -13.37
C LYS A 5 -15.97 12.44 -14.82
N LYS A 6 -16.14 13.75 -15.01
CA LYS A 6 -16.04 14.37 -16.35
C LYS A 6 -14.63 14.24 -16.94
N LEU A 7 -13.62 14.45 -16.11
CA LEU A 7 -12.21 14.29 -16.50
C LEU A 7 -11.92 12.83 -16.89
N GLY A 8 -12.39 11.85 -16.09
CA GLY A 8 -12.22 10.42 -16.39
C GLY A 8 -12.83 9.97 -17.72
N ASN A 9 -13.98 10.54 -18.13
CA ASN A 9 -14.59 10.21 -19.42
C ASN A 9 -13.78 10.74 -20.60
N MET A 10 -13.36 12.01 -20.57
CA MET A 10 -12.52 12.62 -21.62
C MET A 10 -11.19 11.86 -21.79
N ILE A 11 -10.64 11.42 -20.67
CA ILE A 11 -9.43 10.62 -20.60
C ILE A 11 -9.59 9.27 -21.28
N ARG A 12 -10.71 8.60 -21.02
CA ARG A 12 -11.01 7.29 -21.60
C ARG A 12 -11.11 7.40 -23.12
N GLU A 13 -11.69 8.48 -23.62
CA GLU A 13 -11.74 8.80 -25.06
C GLU A 13 -10.34 8.99 -25.65
N GLN A 14 -9.46 9.75 -24.98
CA GLN A 14 -8.06 9.91 -25.44
C GLN A 14 -7.27 8.60 -25.42
N TYR A 15 -7.50 7.76 -24.42
CA TYR A 15 -6.88 6.43 -24.35
C TYR A 15 -7.37 5.52 -25.48
N LEU A 16 -8.68 5.49 -25.74
CA LEU A 16 -9.28 4.73 -26.84
C LEU A 16 -8.70 5.16 -28.20
N GLN A 17 -8.61 6.48 -28.46
CA GLN A 17 -8.00 7.00 -29.70
C GLN A 17 -6.57 6.48 -29.90
N LYS A 18 -5.74 6.52 -28.85
CA LYS A 18 -4.35 6.02 -28.93
C LYS A 18 -4.27 4.50 -29.14
N LEU A 19 -5.24 3.76 -28.61
CA LEU A 19 -5.30 2.31 -28.78
C LEU A 19 -5.74 1.94 -30.19
N ASP A 20 -6.76 2.60 -30.74
CA ASP A 20 -7.27 2.34 -32.10
C ASP A 20 -6.21 2.54 -33.18
N GLU A 21 -5.18 3.36 -32.92
CA GLU A 21 -4.04 3.56 -33.82
C GLU A 21 -3.04 2.37 -33.83
N THR A 22 -2.99 1.59 -32.75
CA THR A 22 -1.89 0.62 -32.49
C THR A 22 -2.37 -0.80 -32.18
N HIS A 23 -3.68 -1.00 -32.03
CA HIS A 23 -4.28 -2.23 -31.54
C HIS A 23 -5.57 -2.55 -32.29
N ASP A 24 -5.85 -3.85 -32.48
CA ASP A 24 -6.99 -4.33 -33.26
C ASP A 24 -8.18 -4.70 -32.36
N ASN A 25 -9.39 -4.26 -32.76
CA ASN A 25 -10.67 -4.59 -32.10
C ASN A 25 -10.66 -4.37 -30.59
N VAL A 26 -10.21 -3.19 -30.15
CA VAL A 26 -10.06 -2.90 -28.73
C VAL A 26 -11.41 -2.66 -28.06
N LEU A 27 -11.66 -3.40 -26.98
CA LEU A 27 -12.82 -3.23 -26.13
C LEU A 27 -12.37 -2.75 -24.75
N VAL A 28 -12.97 -1.66 -24.27
CA VAL A 28 -12.73 -1.15 -22.92
C VAL A 28 -14.03 -1.16 -22.11
N ALA A 29 -14.03 -1.84 -20.97
CA ALA A 29 -15.18 -1.94 -20.07
C ALA A 29 -14.92 -1.26 -18.72
N GLU A 30 -15.98 -0.81 -18.04
CA GLU A 30 -15.88 -0.36 -16.64
C GLU A 30 -15.63 -1.56 -15.72
N SER A 31 -15.11 -1.28 -14.53
CA SER A 31 -14.76 -2.28 -13.53
C SER A 31 -15.49 -2.01 -12.22
N GLY A 32 -15.70 -3.07 -11.43
CA GLY A 32 -16.22 -3.03 -10.07
C GLY A 32 -15.22 -3.60 -9.07
N LEU A 33 -15.67 -3.87 -7.85
CA LEU A 33 -14.84 -4.53 -6.85
C LEU A 33 -14.70 -6.02 -7.17
N PHE A 34 -13.46 -6.50 -7.27
CA PHE A 34 -13.10 -7.89 -7.42
C PHE A 34 -12.49 -8.41 -6.10
N ILE A 35 -13.05 -9.51 -5.62
CA ILE A 35 -12.52 -10.27 -4.47
C ILE A 35 -12.33 -11.71 -4.98
N PRO A 36 -11.13 -12.28 -4.86
CA PRO A 36 -10.86 -13.61 -5.36
C PRO A 36 -11.44 -14.63 -4.36
N PRO A 37 -12.03 -15.74 -4.82
CA PRO A 37 -12.53 -16.79 -3.92
C PRO A 37 -11.45 -17.36 -3.00
N GLU A 38 -10.19 -17.39 -3.47
CA GLU A 38 -9.07 -18.03 -2.78
C GLU A 38 -8.41 -17.12 -1.73
N VAL A 39 -8.59 -15.79 -1.82
CA VAL A 39 -7.91 -14.80 -0.96
C VAL A 39 -8.89 -13.72 -0.51
N LEU A 40 -9.74 -14.05 0.45
CA LEU A 40 -10.87 -13.19 0.88
C LEU A 40 -10.48 -11.86 1.55
N PHE A 41 -9.22 -11.71 1.95
CA PHE A 41 -8.74 -10.49 2.63
C PHE A 41 -8.20 -9.42 1.66
N ILE A 42 -8.15 -9.71 0.36
CA ILE A 42 -7.67 -8.80 -0.67
C ILE A 42 -8.80 -8.52 -1.66
N GLY A 43 -8.92 -7.26 -2.08
CA GLY A 43 -9.80 -6.87 -3.16
C GLY A 43 -9.23 -5.73 -3.97
N ALA A 44 -9.70 -5.59 -5.21
CA ALA A 44 -9.27 -4.53 -6.11
C ALA A 44 -10.41 -4.01 -6.97
N THR A 45 -10.29 -2.74 -7.34
CA THR A 45 -11.15 -2.09 -8.31
C THR A 45 -10.25 -1.39 -9.32
N PRO A 46 -9.84 -2.05 -10.42
CA PRO A 46 -9.15 -1.35 -11.50
C PRO A 46 -10.05 -0.26 -12.10
N ASP A 47 -9.49 0.73 -12.78
CA ASP A 47 -10.30 1.77 -13.41
C ASP A 47 -11.01 1.28 -14.68
N GLY A 48 -10.56 0.15 -15.25
CA GLY A 48 -11.24 -0.51 -16.36
C GLY A 48 -10.57 -1.79 -16.81
N PHE A 49 -11.28 -2.53 -17.66
CA PHE A 49 -10.73 -3.65 -18.41
C PHE A 49 -10.42 -3.22 -19.83
N VAL A 50 -9.35 -3.78 -20.39
CA VAL A 50 -9.08 -3.70 -21.82
C VAL A 50 -8.99 -5.11 -22.38
N ASN A 51 -9.52 -5.32 -23.56
CA ASN A 51 -9.36 -6.55 -24.32
C ASN A 51 -9.03 -6.18 -25.77
N CYS A 52 -7.89 -6.65 -26.28
CA CYS A 52 -7.49 -6.54 -27.69
C CYS A 52 -7.29 -7.93 -28.25
N ASP A 53 -7.55 -8.14 -29.54
CA ASP A 53 -7.21 -9.39 -30.22
C ASP A 53 -5.69 -9.65 -30.22
N CYS A 54 -4.91 -8.56 -30.25
CA CYS A 54 -3.46 -8.54 -30.26
C CYS A 54 -2.80 -8.86 -28.91
N CYS A 55 -3.26 -8.24 -27.82
CA CYS A 55 -2.63 -8.30 -26.50
C CYS A 55 -3.39 -9.19 -25.51
N GLY A 56 -4.64 -9.54 -25.84
CA GLY A 56 -5.58 -10.20 -24.95
C GLY A 56 -6.10 -9.28 -23.86
N ARG A 57 -6.41 -9.88 -22.71
CA ARG A 57 -7.03 -9.21 -21.56
C ARG A 57 -6.00 -8.47 -20.71
N GLY A 58 -6.23 -7.18 -20.51
CA GLY A 58 -5.50 -6.31 -19.58
C GLY A 58 -6.44 -5.52 -18.67
N ILE A 59 -5.85 -4.70 -17.81
CA ILE A 59 -6.54 -3.72 -16.97
C ILE A 59 -5.94 -2.33 -17.17
N ILE A 60 -6.64 -1.33 -16.65
CA ILE A 60 -6.24 0.07 -16.73
C ILE A 60 -6.20 0.66 -15.31
N GLU A 61 -5.16 1.45 -15.03
CA GLU A 61 -5.05 2.27 -13.82
C GLU A 61 -4.79 3.72 -14.21
N MET A 62 -5.72 4.61 -13.88
CA MET A 62 -5.77 6.00 -14.29
C MET A 62 -5.44 6.93 -13.11
N LYS A 63 -4.35 7.70 -13.23
CA LYS A 63 -3.93 8.65 -12.19
C LYS A 63 -3.76 10.06 -12.76
N ALA A 64 -4.28 11.04 -12.03
CA ALA A 64 -3.97 12.45 -12.25
C ALA A 64 -2.92 12.89 -11.21
N PRO A 65 -1.60 12.78 -11.50
CA PRO A 65 -0.55 13.19 -10.58
C PRO A 65 -0.72 14.65 -10.15
N GLN A 66 -0.66 14.89 -8.84
CA GLN A 66 -0.70 16.24 -8.27
C GLN A 66 0.59 17.00 -8.54
N ASN A 67 1.72 16.27 -8.53
CA ASN A 67 3.03 16.81 -8.83
C ASN A 67 3.33 16.59 -10.32
N GLN A 68 3.30 17.67 -11.09
CA GLN A 68 3.42 17.64 -12.55
C GLN A 68 4.87 17.46 -13.03
N ASN A 69 5.85 17.55 -12.11
CA ASN A 69 7.28 17.36 -12.38
C ASN A 69 7.74 15.90 -12.24
N LEU A 70 6.83 14.95 -12.06
CA LEU A 70 7.21 13.55 -12.07
C LEU A 70 7.67 13.18 -13.49
N ASP A 71 8.86 12.59 -13.59
CA ASP A 71 9.38 12.01 -14.81
C ASP A 71 8.28 11.16 -15.46
N GLU A 72 7.99 11.45 -16.73
CA GLU A 72 7.00 10.74 -17.53
C GLU A 72 7.30 9.23 -17.57
N ASN A 73 8.55 8.81 -17.31
CA ASN A 73 9.01 7.42 -17.21
C ASN A 73 8.93 6.81 -15.81
N PHE A 74 8.64 7.59 -14.77
CA PHE A 74 8.48 7.09 -13.41
C PHE A 74 7.05 6.62 -13.08
N ILE A 75 6.90 5.47 -12.41
CA ILE A 75 5.66 5.04 -11.77
C ILE A 75 5.92 5.03 -10.26
N PRO A 76 5.20 5.82 -9.44
CA PRO A 76 5.37 5.79 -8.00
C PRO A 76 5.17 4.38 -7.43
N MET A 77 6.04 3.97 -6.50
CA MET A 77 6.02 2.62 -5.90
C MET A 77 4.64 2.22 -5.36
N LYS A 78 3.91 3.16 -4.74
CA LYS A 78 2.53 2.91 -4.26
C LYS A 78 1.57 2.50 -5.38
N HIS A 79 1.72 3.06 -6.58
CA HIS A 79 0.90 2.71 -7.74
C HIS A 79 1.38 1.40 -8.34
N LEU A 80 2.70 1.15 -8.34
CA LEU A 80 3.24 -0.12 -8.79
C LEU A 80 2.73 -1.29 -7.93
N PHE A 81 2.75 -1.17 -6.60
CA PHE A 81 2.19 -2.19 -5.71
C PHE A 81 0.69 -2.41 -5.95
N GLN A 82 -0.08 -1.32 -6.11
CA GLN A 82 -1.50 -1.39 -6.44
C GLN A 82 -1.73 -2.16 -7.75
N ILE A 83 -1.00 -1.80 -8.81
CA ILE A 83 -1.09 -2.45 -10.13
C ILE A 83 -0.75 -3.93 -10.05
N GLN A 84 0.34 -4.28 -9.35
CA GLN A 84 0.79 -5.65 -9.24
C GLN A 84 -0.24 -6.52 -8.51
N LEU A 85 -0.86 -5.99 -7.45
CA LEU A 85 -1.96 -6.64 -6.74
C LEU A 85 -3.16 -6.89 -7.67
N PHE A 86 -3.46 -5.96 -8.58
CA PHE A 86 -4.57 -6.08 -9.52
C PHE A 86 -4.32 -7.16 -10.59
N CYS A 87 -3.10 -7.18 -11.14
CA CYS A 87 -2.73 -8.00 -12.30
C CYS A 87 -2.81 -9.51 -12.02
N VAL A 88 -2.25 -10.00 -10.92
CA VAL A 88 -2.06 -11.46 -10.71
C VAL A 88 -2.97 -12.10 -9.70
N GLY A 89 -3.39 -11.40 -8.65
CA GLY A 89 -4.19 -12.05 -7.62
C GLY A 89 -5.66 -12.20 -8.01
N LEU A 90 -6.21 -11.18 -8.68
CA LEU A 90 -7.65 -10.92 -8.61
C LEU A 90 -8.34 -11.06 -9.96
N VAL A 91 -7.75 -10.43 -10.97
CA VAL A 91 -8.38 -10.29 -12.28
C VAL A 91 -7.84 -11.32 -13.28
N LYS A 92 -6.62 -11.84 -13.05
CA LYS A 92 -5.86 -12.64 -14.02
C LYS A 92 -5.63 -11.88 -15.33
N ALA A 93 -5.20 -10.63 -15.23
CA ALA A 93 -4.87 -9.77 -16.37
C ALA A 93 -3.43 -9.98 -16.81
N LYS A 94 -3.18 -9.96 -18.13
CA LYS A 94 -1.82 -10.12 -18.68
C LYS A 94 -0.93 -8.89 -18.47
N TYR A 95 -1.54 -7.72 -18.30
CA TYR A 95 -0.86 -6.45 -18.12
C TYR A 95 -1.81 -5.42 -17.50
N CYS A 96 -1.24 -4.33 -17.00
CA CYS A 96 -1.95 -3.11 -16.67
C CYS A 96 -1.37 -1.95 -17.47
N ASP A 97 -2.23 -1.21 -18.16
CA ASP A 97 -1.86 0.08 -18.72
C ASP A 97 -2.03 1.17 -17.64
N TYR A 98 -0.90 1.66 -17.12
CA TYR A 98 -0.84 2.80 -16.23
C TYR A 98 -0.92 4.08 -17.04
N ILE A 99 -1.98 4.87 -16.82
CA ILE A 99 -2.25 6.10 -17.54
C ILE A 99 -2.08 7.27 -16.58
N ALA A 100 -1.12 8.15 -16.85
CA ALA A 100 -0.91 9.36 -16.08
C ALA A 100 -1.29 10.61 -16.88
N PHE A 101 -2.11 11.47 -16.27
CA PHE A 101 -2.58 12.71 -16.88
C PHE A 101 -1.74 13.90 -16.44
N HIS A 102 -1.16 14.57 -17.43
CA HIS A 102 -0.45 15.81 -17.26
C HIS A 102 -1.20 16.92 -18.01
N PRO A 103 -1.05 18.20 -17.64
CA PRO A 103 -1.67 19.30 -18.39
C PRO A 103 -1.25 19.34 -19.86
N ASN A 104 -0.04 18.85 -20.16
CA ASN A 104 0.58 18.91 -21.48
C ASN A 104 0.38 17.62 -22.29
N GLY A 105 -0.25 16.59 -21.72
CA GLY A 105 -0.45 15.32 -22.41
C GLY A 105 -0.73 14.15 -21.49
N THR A 106 -0.99 13.01 -22.12
CA THR A 106 -1.32 11.74 -21.45
C THR A 106 -0.21 10.73 -21.72
N THR A 107 0.40 10.21 -20.67
CA THR A 107 1.41 9.15 -20.74
C THR A 107 0.77 7.80 -20.46
N ILE A 108 1.15 6.77 -21.22
CA ILE A 108 0.64 5.40 -21.07
C ILE A 108 1.86 4.49 -20.91
N LYS A 109 1.83 3.65 -19.87
CA LYS A 109 2.85 2.62 -19.66
C LYS A 109 2.23 1.28 -19.41
N ARG A 110 2.68 0.30 -20.17
CA ARG A 110 2.32 -1.09 -19.94
C ARG A 110 3.19 -1.68 -18.85
N VAL A 111 2.56 -2.11 -17.76
CA VAL A 111 3.18 -2.82 -16.65
C VAL A 111 2.78 -4.28 -16.72
N PHE A 112 3.75 -5.17 -16.68
CA PHE A 112 3.51 -6.61 -16.66
C PHE A 112 3.52 -7.16 -15.23
N PRO A 113 2.79 -8.26 -14.99
CA PRO A 113 2.91 -9.07 -13.78
C PRO A 113 4.35 -9.35 -13.35
N ASP A 114 4.66 -9.11 -12.08
CA ASP A 114 5.85 -9.60 -11.40
C ASP A 114 5.45 -10.49 -10.23
N VAL A 115 5.58 -11.81 -10.44
CA VAL A 115 5.16 -12.84 -9.49
C VAL A 115 5.84 -12.69 -8.13
N ARG A 116 7.14 -12.36 -8.11
CA ARG A 116 7.88 -12.25 -6.85
C ARG A 116 7.43 -11.05 -6.04
N LEU A 117 7.20 -9.93 -6.72
CA LEU A 117 6.68 -8.73 -6.07
C LEU A 117 5.26 -8.96 -5.55
N GLN A 118 4.45 -9.71 -6.28
CA GLN A 118 3.07 -10.00 -5.88
C GLN A 118 2.99 -10.92 -4.66
N GLU A 119 3.77 -12.00 -4.65
CA GLU A 119 3.90 -12.88 -3.49
C GLU A 119 4.32 -12.07 -2.26
N PHE A 120 5.33 -11.20 -2.41
CA PHE A 120 5.76 -10.32 -1.33
C PHE A 120 4.65 -9.40 -0.81
N ILE A 121 3.84 -8.80 -1.70
CA ILE A 121 2.72 -7.93 -1.30
C ILE A 121 1.65 -8.74 -0.56
N ILE A 122 1.25 -9.90 -1.11
CA ILE A 122 0.20 -10.76 -0.54
C ILE A 122 0.60 -11.24 0.87
N ASP A 123 1.84 -11.66 1.06
CA ASP A 123 2.35 -12.10 2.36
C ASP A 123 2.26 -11.00 3.42
N LYS A 124 2.62 -9.77 3.04
CA LYS A 124 2.56 -8.61 3.94
C LYS A 124 1.11 -8.22 4.26
N ASP A 125 0.24 -8.26 3.26
CA ASP A 125 -1.18 -7.96 3.43
C ASP A 125 -1.89 -9.01 4.31
N GLU A 126 -1.52 -10.29 4.21
CA GLU A 126 -2.08 -11.33 5.09
C GLU A 126 -1.72 -11.07 6.55
N VAL A 127 -0.45 -10.77 6.82
CA VAL A 127 0.01 -10.46 8.18
C VAL A 127 -0.72 -9.23 8.72
N PHE A 128 -0.85 -8.18 7.90
CA PHE A 128 -1.59 -6.98 8.28
C PHE A 128 -3.06 -7.27 8.54
N PHE A 129 -3.72 -8.03 7.67
CA PHE A 129 -5.12 -8.41 7.84
C PHE A 129 -5.33 -9.18 9.16
N ARG A 130 -4.55 -10.25 9.39
CA ARG A 130 -4.70 -11.10 10.58
C ARG A 130 -4.36 -10.39 11.88
N ARG A 131 -3.30 -9.56 11.90
CA ARG A 131 -2.82 -8.93 13.14
C ARG A 131 -3.49 -7.60 13.43
N VAL A 132 -3.82 -6.84 12.39
CA VAL A 132 -4.35 -5.49 12.52
C VAL A 132 -5.85 -5.46 12.26
N ILE A 133 -6.27 -5.85 11.05
CA ILE A 133 -7.68 -5.72 10.64
C ILE A 133 -8.59 -6.61 11.48
N ILE A 134 -8.26 -7.88 11.68
CA ILE A 134 -9.06 -8.80 12.49
C ILE A 134 -9.12 -8.35 13.95
N SER A 135 -7.99 -7.92 14.52
CA SER A 135 -7.96 -7.39 15.89
C SER A 135 -8.83 -6.14 16.04
N GLU A 136 -8.84 -5.26 15.03
CA GLU A 136 -9.70 -4.08 15.04
C GLU A 136 -11.18 -4.45 14.84
N LEU A 137 -11.50 -5.36 13.92
CA LEU A 137 -12.89 -5.74 13.63
C LEU A 137 -13.54 -6.53 14.77
N LEU A 138 -12.81 -7.45 15.41
CA LEU A 138 -13.37 -8.33 16.44
C LEU A 138 -13.40 -7.69 17.83
N SER A 139 -12.38 -6.90 18.17
CA SER A 139 -12.26 -6.36 19.54
C SER A 139 -12.07 -4.85 19.58
N ARG A 140 -12.06 -4.16 18.43
CA ARG A 140 -11.71 -2.73 18.34
C ARG A 140 -10.40 -2.45 19.05
N TYR A 141 -9.44 -3.37 18.97
CA TYR A 141 -8.25 -3.36 19.81
C TYR A 141 -7.51 -2.02 19.74
N PHE A 142 -7.26 -1.49 18.53
CA PHE A 142 -6.50 -0.26 18.36
C PHE A 142 -7.33 0.98 18.68
N SER A 143 -8.61 1.00 18.29
CA SER A 143 -9.54 2.07 18.70
C SER A 143 -9.69 2.17 20.22
N SER A 144 -9.80 1.02 20.89
CA SER A 144 -9.91 0.92 22.36
C SER A 144 -8.64 1.34 23.06
N LEU A 145 -7.47 0.94 22.54
CA LEU A 145 -6.18 1.46 23.02
C LEU A 145 -6.13 2.99 22.92
N ARG A 146 -6.57 3.57 21.80
CA ARG A 146 -6.61 5.03 21.65
C ARG A 146 -7.50 5.72 22.68
N SER A 147 -8.66 5.13 23.01
CA SER A 147 -9.57 5.65 24.03
C SER A 147 -9.02 5.58 25.45
N LEU A 148 -8.16 4.61 25.74
CA LEU A 148 -7.48 4.51 27.04
C LEU A 148 -6.39 5.59 27.19
N HIS A 149 -5.74 5.99 26.10
CA HIS A 149 -4.75 7.09 26.10
C HIS A 149 -5.39 8.48 26.23
N THR A 150 -6.64 8.67 25.80
CA THR A 150 -7.34 9.97 25.95
C THR A 150 -7.97 10.18 27.33
N ASN A 151 -8.06 9.13 28.16
CA ASN A 151 -8.67 9.19 29.49
C ASN A 151 -7.65 9.22 30.64
N SER A 152 -6.35 9.10 30.36
CA SER A 152 -5.30 9.41 31.33
C SER A 152 -5.01 10.91 31.28
N GLY A 153 -5.88 11.70 31.91
CA GLY A 153 -5.55 13.06 32.32
C GLY A 153 -4.49 13.01 33.40
N THR A 154 -3.23 13.09 32.99
CA THR A 154 -2.14 13.60 33.82
C THR A 154 -1.44 14.65 32.98
N SER A 155 -1.71 15.91 33.32
CA SER A 155 -0.79 17.01 33.10
C SER A 155 0.59 16.54 33.51
N ASP A 156 1.54 16.52 32.58
CA ASP A 156 2.87 17.06 32.78
C ASP A 156 3.47 17.25 31.38
N GLU A 157 3.98 18.46 31.17
CA GLU A 157 4.68 18.88 29.96
C GLU A 157 5.92 17.99 29.74
N ASP A 158 6.27 17.84 28.46
CA ASP A 158 7.55 17.34 27.95
C ASP A 158 7.80 15.82 27.97
N ASP A 159 7.34 15.15 26.90
CA ASP A 159 8.24 14.61 25.86
C ASP A 159 7.41 14.15 24.65
N GLU A 160 7.29 15.00 23.62
CA GLU A 160 6.55 14.69 22.38
C GLU A 160 7.23 13.62 21.51
N ASN A 161 8.37 13.10 21.94
CA ASN A 161 9.10 12.10 21.17
C ASN A 161 8.43 10.72 21.25
N LEU A 162 8.14 10.17 20.06
CA LEU A 162 7.55 8.85 19.92
C LEU A 162 8.65 7.80 19.78
N TYR A 163 8.62 6.82 20.68
CA TYR A 163 9.58 5.72 20.72
C TYR A 163 8.90 4.38 20.43
N CYS A 164 9.72 3.36 20.24
CA CYS A 164 9.31 1.99 19.98
C CYS A 164 8.49 1.84 18.69
N PHE A 165 8.31 0.61 18.25
CA PHE A 165 7.40 0.32 17.13
C PHE A 165 5.93 0.65 17.47
N CYS A 166 5.60 0.81 18.76
CA CYS A 166 4.26 1.18 19.18
C CYS A 166 3.99 2.69 19.12
N GLN A 167 4.99 3.52 18.78
CA GLN A 167 4.86 4.97 18.60
C GLN A 167 4.20 5.64 19.82
N LYS A 168 4.73 5.34 21.00
CA LYS A 168 4.28 5.94 22.27
C LYS A 168 5.42 6.74 22.90
N PRO A 169 5.11 7.72 23.76
CA PRO A 169 6.11 8.44 24.54
C PRO A 169 6.98 7.51 25.41
N TRP A 170 8.00 8.08 26.03
CA TRP A 170 8.87 7.37 26.95
C TRP A 170 8.04 6.72 28.07
N GLU A 171 8.21 5.41 28.26
CA GLU A 171 7.54 4.69 29.36
C GLU A 171 8.48 3.65 29.95
N ASP A 172 8.96 3.92 31.15
CA ASP A 172 9.87 3.02 31.85
C ASP A 172 9.18 1.70 32.26
N PRO A 173 9.87 0.55 32.15
CA PRO A 173 11.26 0.42 31.72
C PRO A 173 11.42 0.36 30.19
N MET A 174 12.43 1.08 29.67
CA MET A 174 12.84 1.03 28.26
C MET A 174 14.17 0.29 28.05
N VAL A 175 14.34 -0.28 26.86
CA VAL A 175 15.55 -0.98 26.43
C VAL A 175 16.07 -0.36 25.13
N ARG A 176 17.37 -0.09 25.08
CA ARG A 176 18.05 0.41 23.88
C ARG A 176 18.50 -0.76 23.00
N CYS A 177 18.27 -0.66 21.70
CA CYS A 177 18.86 -1.53 20.69
C CYS A 177 20.30 -1.12 20.42
N VAL A 178 21.22 -2.08 20.32
CA VAL A 178 22.65 -1.84 20.05
C VAL A 178 23.01 -2.01 18.55
N GLY A 179 22.02 -2.09 17.65
CA GLY A 179 22.29 -2.11 16.22
C GLY A 179 22.74 -0.73 15.74
N GLU A 180 23.86 -0.65 15.01
CA GLU A 180 24.47 0.61 14.55
C GLU A 180 23.51 1.47 13.71
N ASP A 181 22.68 0.85 12.87
CA ASP A 181 21.66 1.52 12.03
C ASP A 181 20.22 1.23 12.50
N CYS A 182 19.97 1.31 13.81
CA CYS A 182 18.61 1.15 14.36
C CYS A 182 17.86 2.48 14.34
N THR A 183 16.84 2.61 13.49
CA THR A 183 16.07 3.85 13.33
C THR A 183 15.25 4.26 14.56
N LEU A 184 14.84 3.29 15.38
CA LEU A 184 13.98 3.54 16.54
C LEU A 184 14.76 3.71 17.85
N GLU A 185 15.97 3.12 17.92
CA GLU A 185 16.91 3.07 19.07
C GLU A 185 16.36 2.57 20.42
N TRP A 186 15.20 3.04 20.87
CA TRP A 186 14.57 2.80 22.15
C TRP A 186 13.23 2.09 22.02
N PHE A 187 13.02 1.10 22.88
CA PHE A 187 11.84 0.25 22.87
C PHE A 187 11.32 0.04 24.29
N HIS A 188 10.00 -0.01 24.46
CA HIS A 188 9.44 -0.35 25.78
C HIS A 188 9.70 -1.82 26.09
N ALA A 189 10.18 -2.12 27.29
CA ALA A 189 10.44 -3.50 27.72
C ALA A 189 9.17 -4.37 27.61
N ARG A 190 8.02 -3.80 27.96
CA ARG A 190 6.70 -4.47 27.85
C ARG A 190 6.34 -4.86 26.41
N CYS A 191 6.72 -4.07 25.42
CA CYS A 191 6.43 -4.33 24.01
C CYS A 191 7.17 -5.57 23.48
N PHE A 192 8.20 -6.02 24.20
CA PHE A 192 8.95 -7.25 23.94
C PHE A 192 8.77 -8.29 25.05
N HIS A 193 7.77 -8.13 25.92
CA HIS A 193 7.51 -9.00 27.06
C HIS A 193 8.73 -9.22 27.97
N LEU A 194 9.63 -8.24 28.03
CA LEU A 194 10.79 -8.28 28.91
C LEU A 194 10.32 -7.95 30.33
N LYS A 195 10.52 -8.90 31.25
CA LYS A 195 10.18 -8.71 32.68
C LYS A 195 11.09 -7.66 33.35
N THR A 196 12.31 -7.52 32.87
CA THR A 196 13.32 -6.56 33.35
C THR A 196 14.19 -6.13 32.18
N VAL A 197 14.79 -4.95 32.25
CA VAL A 197 15.80 -4.51 31.28
C VAL A 197 16.96 -5.52 31.27
N PRO A 198 17.34 -6.08 30.10
CA PRO A 198 18.45 -7.01 30.00
C PRO A 198 19.76 -6.37 30.49
N LYS A 199 20.53 -7.10 31.30
CA LYS A 199 21.87 -6.65 31.73
C LYS A 199 22.94 -6.76 30.65
N ARG A 200 22.62 -7.41 29.53
CA ARG A 200 23.52 -7.65 28.38
C ARG A 200 22.98 -6.91 27.14
N MET A 201 23.81 -6.81 26.11
CA MET A 201 23.45 -6.21 24.82
C MET A 201 22.14 -6.79 24.30
N TRP A 202 21.23 -5.91 23.87
CA TRP A 202 19.92 -6.27 23.36
C TRP A 202 19.72 -5.71 21.95
N TYR A 203 19.05 -6.49 21.11
CA TYR A 203 18.77 -6.16 19.73
C TYR A 203 17.27 -6.32 19.47
N CYS A 204 16.66 -5.35 18.78
CA CYS A 204 15.26 -5.43 18.35
C CYS A 204 15.09 -6.49 17.25
N ILE A 205 13.84 -6.83 16.91
CA ILE A 205 13.54 -7.87 15.89
C ILE A 205 14.23 -7.56 14.56
N GLU A 206 14.22 -6.31 14.11
CA GLU A 206 14.82 -5.92 12.84
C GLU A 206 16.35 -5.98 12.84
N CYS A 207 17.00 -5.60 13.95
CA CYS A 207 18.46 -5.68 14.06
C CYS A 207 18.94 -7.12 14.26
N LYS A 208 18.14 -7.98 14.92
CA LYS A 208 18.44 -9.42 15.03
C LYS A 208 18.39 -10.15 13.70
N GLN A 209 17.55 -9.70 12.76
CA GLN A 209 17.43 -10.30 11.43
C GLN A 209 18.52 -9.84 10.45
N ARG A 210 19.25 -8.77 10.80
CA ARG A 210 20.35 -8.20 10.00
C ARG A 210 21.74 -8.70 10.44
N GLN A 211 21.81 -9.59 11.44
CA GLN A 211 23.01 -10.29 11.90
C GLN A 211 23.01 -11.73 11.36
#